data_AF-A0A2C9KXY2-F1
#
_entry.id   AF-A0A2C9KXY2-F1
#
_cell.length_a   1.000
_cell.length_b   1.000
_cell.length_c   1.000
_cell.angle_alpha   90.00
_cell.angle_beta   90.00
_cell.angle_gamma   90.00
#
_symmetry.space_group_name_H-M   'P 1'
#
loop_
_entity.id
_entity.type
_entity.pdbx_description
1 polymer ?
#
loop_
_entity_poly.entity_id
_entity_poly.type
_entity_poly.pdbx_seq_one_letter_code
_entity_poly.pdbx_strand_id
1 'polypeptide(L)'
;IDTNFRSFVSCYAVSRGDWDEWNFTFTKYLESELSTERLTHLQALSCARQPWILNHYMELILSDNSSIRFHERLNVISNVASNDIGRALAWNFYKTNFKRLKEL
;
A
#
# COMPACT_ATOMS: atom_id res chain seq x y z
N ILE A 1 -13.97 -11.39 11.50
CA ILE A 1 -12.57 -11.49 11.96
C ILE A 1 -12.47 -10.64 13.21
N ASP A 2 -11.98 -11.21 14.32
CA ASP A 2 -11.69 -10.45 15.54
C ASP A 2 -10.73 -9.28 15.23
N THR A 3 -11.01 -8.11 15.79
CA THR A 3 -10.31 -6.87 15.43
C THR A 3 -8.79 -6.98 15.62
N ASN A 4 -8.32 -7.73 16.63
CA ASN A 4 -6.90 -7.88 16.92
C ASN A 4 -6.15 -8.68 15.85
N PHE A 5 -6.86 -9.56 15.13
CA PHE A 5 -6.29 -10.40 14.08
C PHE A 5 -6.47 -9.83 12.68
N ARG A 6 -7.28 -8.77 12.52
CA ARG A 6 -7.63 -8.23 11.20
C ARG A 6 -6.40 -7.79 10.41
N SER A 7 -5.46 -7.08 11.03
CA SER A 7 -4.23 -6.66 10.34
C SER A 7 -3.39 -7.85 9.85
N PHE A 8 -3.17 -8.83 10.74
CA PHE A 8 -2.41 -10.03 10.41
C PHE A 8 -3.06 -10.85 9.29
N VAL A 9 -4.36 -11.14 9.42
CA VAL A 9 -5.10 -11.96 8.44
C VAL A 9 -5.14 -11.27 7.07
N SER A 10 -5.39 -9.95 7.03
CA SER A 10 -5.41 -9.20 5.76
C SER A 10 -4.03 -9.19 5.09
N CYS A 11 -2.96 -8.92 5.83
CA CYS A 11 -1.60 -8.98 5.30
C CYS A 11 -1.25 -10.38 4.79
N TYR A 12 -1.62 -11.43 5.54
CA TYR A 12 -1.38 -12.81 5.14
C TYR A 12 -2.16 -13.17 3.86
N ALA A 13 -3.42 -12.76 3.74
CA ALA A 13 -4.23 -12.98 2.53
C ALA A 13 -3.58 -12.34 1.29
N VAL A 14 -3.20 -11.06 1.36
CA VAL A 14 -2.54 -10.36 0.26
C VAL A 14 -1.17 -10.97 -0.08
N SER A 15 -0.40 -11.40 0.94
CA SER A 15 0.89 -12.05 0.73
C SER A 15 0.78 -13.41 0.05
N ARG A 16 -0.29 -14.17 0.32
CA ARG A 16 -0.50 -15.51 -0.27
C ARG A 16 -1.24 -15.46 -1.60
N GLY A 17 -1.85 -14.34 -1.93
CA GLY A 17 -2.59 -14.10 -3.16
C GLY A 17 -1.76 -13.45 -4.26
N ASP A 18 -2.48 -12.91 -5.25
CA ASP A 18 -1.93 -12.12 -6.35
C ASP A 18 -2.78 -10.84 -6.52
N TRP A 19 -2.96 -10.38 -7.76
CA TRP A 19 -3.73 -9.20 -8.09
C TRP A 19 -5.16 -9.21 -7.54
N ASP A 20 -5.85 -10.34 -7.53
CA ASP A 20 -7.26 -10.39 -7.12
C ASP A 20 -7.43 -10.09 -5.63
N GLU A 21 -6.64 -10.71 -4.76
CA GLU A 21 -6.64 -10.42 -3.31
C GLU A 21 -6.18 -9.00 -3.02
N TRP A 22 -5.19 -8.51 -3.77
CA TRP A 22 -4.71 -7.14 -3.64
C TRP A 22 -5.80 -6.15 -4.04
N ASN A 23 -6.42 -6.34 -5.20
CA ASN A 23 -7.47 -5.48 -5.72
C ASN A 23 -8.72 -5.50 -4.82
N PHE A 24 -9.11 -6.67 -4.33
CA PHE A 24 -10.18 -6.78 -3.33
C PHE A 24 -9.88 -5.95 -2.08
N THR A 25 -8.66 -6.06 -1.55
CA THR A 25 -8.24 -5.29 -0.37
C THR A 25 -8.23 -3.78 -0.66
N PHE A 26 -7.83 -3.39 -1.87
CA PHE A 26 -7.83 -2.01 -2.31
C PHE A 26 -9.26 -1.46 -2.46
N THR A 27 -10.20 -2.25 -3.00
CA THR A 27 -11.63 -1.91 -3.00
C THR A 27 -12.15 -1.68 -1.57
N LYS A 28 -11.78 -2.53 -0.60
CA LYS A 28 -12.14 -2.33 0.82
C LYS A 28 -11.56 -1.05 1.41
N TYR A 29 -10.34 -0.69 1.04
CA TYR A 29 -9.78 0.61 1.39
C TYR A 29 -10.60 1.78 0.83
N LEU A 30 -11.07 1.70 -0.41
CA LEU A 30 -11.89 2.75 -1.04
C LEU A 30 -13.27 2.88 -0.38
N GLU A 31 -13.88 1.75 0.00
CA GLU A 31 -15.18 1.70 0.69
C GLU A 31 -15.09 2.11 2.17
N SER A 32 -13.90 2.12 2.77
CA SER A 32 -13.72 2.42 4.19
C SER A 32 -13.84 3.91 4.50
N GLU A 33 -14.78 4.26 5.37
CA GLU A 33 -14.95 5.63 5.90
C GLU A 33 -14.01 5.90 7.09
N LEU A 34 -13.77 4.88 7.92
CA LEU A 34 -12.98 5.01 9.15
C LEU A 34 -11.47 5.02 8.84
N SER A 35 -10.76 6.06 9.27
CA SER A 35 -9.33 6.22 9.01
C SER A 35 -8.47 5.07 9.54
N THR A 36 -8.82 4.47 10.68
CA THR A 36 -8.06 3.33 11.25
C THR A 36 -8.20 2.06 10.41
N GLU A 37 -9.38 1.81 9.84
CA GLU A 37 -9.60 0.69 8.91
C GLU A 37 -8.84 0.91 7.59
N ARG A 38 -8.87 2.15 7.06
CA ARG A 38 -8.09 2.52 5.87
C ARG A 38 -6.60 2.26 6.05
N LEU A 39 -6.01 2.68 7.16
CA LEU A 39 -4.60 2.42 7.47
C LEU A 39 -4.30 0.93 7.55
N THR A 40 -5.22 0.14 8.11
CA THR A 40 -5.09 -1.33 8.15
C THR A 40 -5.06 -1.92 6.75
N HIS A 41 -5.92 -1.46 5.84
CA HIS A 41 -5.91 -1.90 4.45
C HIS A 41 -4.64 -1.45 3.71
N LEU A 42 -4.19 -0.21 3.89
CA LEU A 42 -2.94 0.29 3.30
C LEU A 42 -1.71 -0.50 3.76
N GLN A 43 -1.69 -0.92 5.02
CA GLN A 43 -0.65 -1.82 5.54
C GLN A 43 -0.75 -3.20 4.89
N ALA A 44 -1.93 -3.80 4.82
CA ALA A 44 -2.13 -5.11 4.20
C ALA A 44 -1.72 -5.14 2.71
N LEU A 45 -2.03 -4.09 1.95
CA LEU A 45 -1.66 -3.96 0.53
C LEU A 45 -0.14 -3.99 0.31
N SER A 46 0.65 -3.52 1.29
CA SER A 46 2.11 -3.57 1.23
C SER A 46 2.69 -4.97 1.42
N CYS A 47 1.89 -5.94 1.85
CA CYS A 47 2.32 -7.33 2.07
C CYS A 47 2.39 -8.17 0.80
N ALA A 48 1.99 -7.61 -0.36
CA ALA A 48 2.11 -8.29 -1.65
C ALA A 48 3.54 -8.77 -1.91
N ARG A 49 3.65 -9.89 -2.64
CA ARG A 49 4.93 -10.56 -2.90
C ARG A 49 5.40 -10.35 -4.34
N GLN A 50 4.52 -9.90 -5.22
CA GLN A 50 4.79 -9.59 -6.61
C GLN A 50 5.40 -8.17 -6.71
N PRO A 51 6.65 -8.00 -7.19
CA PRO A 51 7.31 -6.70 -7.28
C PRO A 51 6.50 -5.66 -8.09
N TRP A 52 5.82 -6.10 -9.16
CA TRP A 52 5.04 -5.22 -10.01
C TRP A 52 3.80 -4.65 -9.30
N ILE A 53 3.18 -5.42 -8.39
CA ILE A 53 2.06 -4.93 -7.56
C ILE A 53 2.55 -3.87 -6.58
N LEU A 54 3.70 -4.09 -5.94
CA LEU A 54 4.29 -3.10 -5.03
C LEU A 54 4.68 -1.81 -5.76
N ASN A 55 5.21 -1.92 -6.98
CA ASN A 55 5.48 -0.75 -7.83
C ASN A 55 4.20 -0.02 -8.20
N HIS A 56 3.18 -0.74 -8.69
CA HIS A 56 1.86 -0.18 -8.99
C HIS A 56 1.30 0.57 -7.78
N TYR A 57 1.37 -0.02 -6.59
CA TYR A 57 0.88 0.59 -5.35
C TYR A 57 1.59 1.92 -5.04
N MET A 58 2.90 2.01 -5.23
CA MET A 58 3.64 3.26 -5.07
C MET A 58 3.33 4.26 -6.20
N GLU A 59 3.10 3.82 -7.43
CA GLU A 59 2.71 4.72 -8.52
C GLU A 59 1.37 5.41 -8.27
N LEU A 60 0.44 4.76 -7.57
CA LEU A 60 -0.85 5.35 -7.21
C LEU A 60 -0.69 6.66 -6.43
N ILE A 61 0.33 6.82 -5.57
CA ILE A 61 0.49 8.04 -4.77
C ILE A 61 1.00 9.23 -5.57
N LEU A 62 1.56 9.00 -6.77
CA LEU A 62 2.06 10.04 -7.67
C LEU A 62 1.03 10.50 -8.71
N SER A 63 -0.11 9.80 -8.80
CA SER A 63 -1.18 10.15 -9.73
C SER A 63 -1.90 11.44 -9.28
N ASP A 64 -2.19 12.34 -10.22
CA ASP A 64 -2.92 13.58 -9.96
C ASP A 64 -4.34 13.30 -9.42
N ASN A 65 -4.96 12.23 -9.91
CA ASN A 65 -6.27 11.74 -9.45
C ASN A 65 -6.11 10.52 -8.53
N SER A 66 -5.07 10.51 -7.68
CA SER A 66 -4.82 9.40 -6.76
C SER A 66 -6.05 9.11 -5.89
N SER A 67 -6.46 7.85 -5.86
CA SER A 67 -7.46 7.36 -4.90
C SER A 67 -6.89 7.28 -3.47
N ILE A 68 -5.58 7.54 -3.30
CA ILE A 68 -4.93 7.58 -2.00
C ILE A 68 -4.95 9.01 -1.44
N ARG A 69 -5.53 9.17 -0.24
CA ARG A 69 -5.64 10.49 0.41
C ARG A 69 -4.25 11.04 0.65
N PHE A 70 -4.11 12.35 0.47
CA PHE A 70 -2.82 13.05 0.55
C PHE A 70 -1.99 12.70 1.80
N HIS A 71 -2.59 12.77 2.99
CA HIS A 71 -1.94 12.45 4.25
C HIS A 71 -1.60 10.95 4.45
N GLU A 72 -2.14 10.06 3.63
CA GLU A 72 -1.87 8.61 3.67
C GLU A 72 -0.76 8.20 2.68
N ARG A 73 -0.39 9.07 1.72
CA ARG A 73 0.53 8.73 0.62
C ARG A 73 1.91 8.31 1.11
N LEU A 74 2.50 9.02 2.08
CA LEU A 74 3.83 8.68 2.59
C LEU A 74 3.85 7.36 3.38
N ASN A 75 2.71 6.95 3.96
CA ASN A 75 2.60 5.65 4.63
C ASN A 75 2.77 4.50 3.63
N VAL A 76 2.32 4.67 2.38
CA VAL A 76 2.51 3.66 1.32
C VAL A 76 3.99 3.35 1.13
N ILE A 77 4.83 4.37 0.95
CA ILE A 77 6.27 4.19 0.74
C ILE A 77 6.91 3.51 1.95
N SER A 78 6.58 3.97 3.16
CA SER A 78 7.12 3.41 4.41
C SER A 78 6.74 1.93 4.60
N ASN A 79 5.48 1.60 4.33
CA ASN A 79 4.98 0.25 4.41
C ASN A 79 5.65 -0.67 3.38
N VAL A 80 5.77 -0.23 2.12
CA VAL A 80 6.49 -0.99 1.08
C VAL A 80 7.99 -1.12 1.41
N ALA A 81 8.61 -0.10 2.01
CA ALA A 81 10.00 -0.18 2.46
C ALA A 81 10.22 -1.20 3.59
N SER A 82 9.16 -1.51 4.35
CA SER A 82 9.15 -2.51 5.41
C SER A 82 8.96 -3.94 4.89
N ASN A 83 8.45 -4.09 3.66
CA ASN A 83 8.41 -5.36 2.94
C ASN A 83 9.83 -5.73 2.44
N ASP A 84 10.23 -6.99 2.62
CA ASP A 84 11.55 -7.50 2.24
C ASP A 84 11.81 -7.48 0.72
N ILE A 85 10.82 -7.78 -0.12
CA ILE A 85 10.88 -7.56 -1.58
C ILE A 85 10.75 -6.08 -1.91
N GLY A 86 9.88 -5.37 -1.20
CA GLY A 86 9.55 -3.96 -1.45
C GLY A 86 10.67 -2.98 -1.10
N ARG A 87 11.58 -3.33 -0.19
CA ARG A 87 12.62 -2.41 0.33
C ARG A 87 13.47 -1.76 -0.75
N ALA A 88 14.00 -2.56 -1.68
CA ALA A 88 14.83 -2.05 -2.77
C ALA A 88 13.99 -1.23 -3.78
N LEU A 89 12.74 -1.63 -4.02
CA LEU A 89 11.80 -0.92 -4.88
C LEU A 89 11.48 0.46 -4.31
N ALA A 90 11.11 0.53 -3.02
CA ALA A 90 10.80 1.77 -2.34
C ALA A 90 11.98 2.75 -2.34
N TRP A 91 13.20 2.25 -2.12
CA TRP A 91 14.39 3.10 -2.20
C TRP A 91 14.63 3.66 -3.61
N ASN A 92 14.50 2.83 -4.64
CA ASN A 92 14.64 3.28 -6.02
C ASN A 92 13.52 4.23 -6.44
N PHE A 93 12.30 3.95 -6.02
CA PHE A 93 11.14 4.80 -6.24
C PHE A 93 11.32 6.18 -5.61
N TYR A 94 11.79 6.24 -4.35
CA TYR A 94 12.09 7.48 -3.65
C TYR A 94 13.12 8.33 -4.40
N LYS A 95 14.28 7.73 -4.75
CA LYS A 95 15.33 8.44 -5.49
C LYS A 95 14.83 8.98 -6.83
N THR A 96 14.08 8.16 -7.57
CA THR A 96 13.61 8.51 -8.92
C THR A 96 12.56 9.61 -8.89
N ASN A 97 11.70 9.62 -7.87
CA ASN A 97 10.56 10.53 -7.77
C ASN A 97 10.73 11.63 -6.72
N PHE A 98 11.94 11.82 -6.18
CA PHE A 98 12.21 12.73 -5.06
C PHE A 98 11.60 14.13 -5.24
N LYS A 99 11.70 14.72 -6.45
CA LYS A 99 11.12 16.04 -6.75
C LYS A 99 9.61 16.06 -6.57
N ARG A 100 8.90 15.07 -7.14
CA ARG A 100 7.44 14.93 -7.04
C ARG A 100 7.01 14.63 -5.61
N LEU A 101 7.76 13.79 -4.90
CA LEU A 101 7.49 13.45 -3.51
C LEU A 101 7.66 14.64 -2.55
N LYS A 102 8.51 15.61 -2.90
CA LYS A 102 8.68 16.85 -2.13
C LYS A 102 7.47 17.81 -2.26
N GLU A 103 6.68 17.63 -3.31
CA GLU A 103 5.49 18.44 -3.62
C GLU A 103 4.19 17.78 -3.11
N LEU A 104 4.27 16.52 -2.66
CA LEU A 104 3.26 15.85 -1.84
C LEU A 104 3.32 16.33 -0.37
#